data_AF-A0A9W8TDP8-F1
#
_entry.id   AF-A0A9W8TDP8-F1
#
_cell.length_a   1.000
_cell.length_b   1.000
_cell.length_c   1.000
_cell.angle_alpha   90.00
_cell.angle_beta   90.00
_cell.angle_gamma   90.00
#
_symmetry.space_group_name_H-M   'P 1'
#
loop_
_entity.id
_entity.type
_entity.pdbx_description
1 polymer ?
#
loop_
_entity_poly.entity_id
_entity_poly.type
_entity_poly.pdbx_seq_one_letter_code
_entity_poly.pdbx_strand_id
1 'polypeptide(L)'
;MAYPRQIANIISHVYGPYPEDIILKDDYPRAGVTLPVRDLQMYRDNRPVGFDDTELIGNPPAGSVVFFGVFEIPSLDCLSELGLKFLQEDLRKYDEKIHLSHTDPMSKDIAGQFLDNRNFFDRYRLRALIEDLIRTDPRKTPTEGRNIDWLVRQYLETIHTRDKDNRIIYDPPPDIDASSEPRHLRHLPHAAVRGFFASQAEWLLAHQLASASKSVKLLNIAQWIHFCREVRQDALEAKKNGVRWGLPHGEIPDLTGAHYLARNLARFGFDEKYWAKRLKIAHKNQEISKKAGKARPSPEIDQREDIAAAGLGWNMQYDSDFSEASTPEATDSEGDFPTFPTSRIPTFCFQQPQLPSGRFTWHCPGCHYSINLLDLSHSDLDVVPVELKRGLLTQNWTMNESNVREALNLMVSHHYEKDHLAASGVTLEPSDGGKWRAVDTRLPKTLPAPKSIKVEHSDSGLSVLRRSSRKPRPRRLGD
;
A
#
# COMPACT_ATOMS: atom_id res chain seq x y z
N MET A 1 24.37 -25.08 7.91
CA MET A 1 23.28 -25.32 6.93
C MET A 1 22.59 -24.00 6.70
N ALA A 2 22.62 -23.46 5.48
CA ALA A 2 21.93 -22.21 5.15
C ALA A 2 20.41 -22.43 5.19
N TYR A 3 19.65 -21.43 5.65
CA TYR A 3 18.19 -21.52 5.64
C TYR A 3 17.68 -21.53 4.20
N PRO A 4 16.62 -22.29 3.84
CA PRO A 4 16.08 -22.35 2.48
C PRO A 4 15.78 -20.96 1.86
N ARG A 5 15.39 -19.98 2.69
CA ARG A 5 15.17 -18.59 2.29
C ARG A 5 16.45 -17.84 1.88
N GLN A 6 17.59 -18.17 2.47
CA GLN A 6 18.88 -17.54 2.11
C GLN A 6 19.35 -17.98 0.72
N ILE A 7 19.15 -19.25 0.38
CA ILE A 7 19.53 -19.79 -0.93
C ILE A 7 18.69 -19.15 -2.04
N ALA A 8 17.37 -18.99 -1.85
CA ALA A 8 16.50 -18.32 -2.81
C ALA A 8 16.93 -16.87 -3.09
N ASN A 9 17.31 -16.13 -2.04
CA ASN A 9 17.79 -14.75 -2.18
C ASN A 9 19.10 -14.66 -2.95
N ILE A 10 20.05 -15.56 -2.69
CA ILE A 10 21.32 -15.63 -3.43
C ILE A 10 21.06 -15.92 -4.91
N ILE A 11 20.19 -16.89 -5.21
CA ILE A 11 19.87 -17.28 -6.59
C ILE A 11 19.11 -16.17 -7.34
N SER A 12 18.31 -15.35 -6.64
CA SER A 12 17.56 -14.25 -7.25
C SER A 12 18.41 -13.02 -7.64
N HIS A 13 19.67 -12.97 -7.21
CA HIS A 13 20.54 -11.83 -7.48
C HIS A 13 21.05 -11.83 -8.93
N VAL A 14 21.13 -10.64 -9.53
CA VAL A 14 21.70 -10.45 -10.87
C VAL A 14 23.21 -10.28 -10.73
N TYR A 15 23.98 -11.21 -11.30
CA TYR A 15 25.43 -11.23 -11.25
C TYR A 15 26.06 -10.59 -12.50
N GLY A 16 27.21 -9.92 -12.35
CA GLY A 16 27.92 -9.22 -13.42
C GLY A 16 28.11 -7.71 -13.18
N PRO A 17 28.38 -6.91 -14.22
CA PRO A 17 28.36 -7.27 -15.64
C PRO A 17 29.56 -8.13 -16.06
N TYR A 18 29.32 -9.07 -16.98
CA TYR A 18 30.35 -9.94 -17.53
C TYR A 18 30.44 -9.77 -19.05
N PRO A 19 31.64 -9.81 -19.65
CA PRO A 19 31.77 -9.90 -21.10
C PRO A 19 31.20 -11.23 -21.60
N GLU A 20 30.35 -11.17 -22.64
CA GLU A 20 29.63 -12.34 -23.18
C GLU A 20 30.59 -13.42 -23.67
N ASP A 21 31.64 -13.00 -24.37
CA ASP A 21 32.72 -13.82 -24.94
C ASP A 21 33.57 -14.52 -23.87
N ILE A 22 33.52 -14.03 -22.63
CA ILE A 22 34.25 -14.61 -21.50
C ILE A 22 33.35 -15.54 -20.70
N ILE A 23 32.08 -15.18 -20.50
CA ILE A 23 31.19 -15.87 -19.57
C ILE A 23 30.57 -17.13 -20.19
N LEU A 24 30.24 -17.10 -21.48
CA LEU A 24 29.61 -18.21 -22.22
C LEU A 24 30.67 -19.06 -22.91
N LYS A 25 30.36 -20.34 -23.16
CA LYS A 25 31.19 -21.17 -24.05
C LYS A 25 31.07 -20.70 -25.50
N ASP A 26 32.14 -20.87 -26.29
CA ASP A 26 32.18 -20.49 -27.71
C ASP A 26 31.07 -21.14 -28.56
N ASP A 27 30.55 -22.30 -28.14
CA ASP A 27 29.48 -23.02 -28.81
C ASP A 27 28.06 -22.60 -28.35
N TYR A 28 27.96 -21.54 -27.55
CA TYR A 28 26.72 -21.06 -26.95
C TYR A 28 26.40 -19.60 -27.35
N PRO A 29 25.12 -19.27 -27.64
CA PRO A 29 23.97 -20.18 -27.72
C PRO A 29 24.07 -21.12 -28.92
N ARG A 30 23.68 -22.38 -28.73
CA ARG A 30 23.64 -23.37 -29.83
C ARG A 30 22.74 -22.83 -30.95
N ALA A 31 23.11 -23.08 -32.20
CA ALA A 31 22.33 -22.66 -33.36
C ALA A 31 20.84 -23.03 -33.17
N GLY A 32 19.96 -22.03 -33.20
CA GLY A 32 18.51 -22.19 -33.01
C GLY A 32 18.01 -22.01 -31.56
N VAL A 33 18.89 -21.76 -30.58
CA VAL A 33 18.50 -21.44 -29.20
C VAL A 33 18.45 -19.91 -29.02
N THR A 34 17.30 -19.39 -28.63
CA THR A 34 17.14 -17.98 -28.23
C THR A 34 17.29 -17.84 -26.73
N LEU A 35 18.20 -16.98 -26.28
CA LEU A 35 18.35 -16.66 -24.86
C LEU A 35 17.25 -15.68 -24.43
N PRO A 36 16.45 -16.00 -23.40
CA PRO A 36 15.49 -15.05 -22.87
C PRO A 36 16.21 -13.91 -22.16
N VAL A 37 16.08 -12.70 -22.71
CA VAL A 37 16.53 -11.46 -22.07
C VAL A 37 15.38 -10.95 -21.20
N ARG A 38 15.59 -10.88 -19.89
CA ARG A 38 14.58 -10.37 -18.94
C ARG A 38 14.59 -8.85 -18.84
N ASP A 39 15.77 -8.25 -18.91
CA ASP A 39 15.95 -6.80 -18.82
C ASP A 39 17.09 -6.37 -19.74
N LEU A 40 17.02 -5.15 -20.27
CA LEU A 40 17.99 -4.60 -21.20
C LEU A 40 18.19 -3.12 -20.91
N GLN A 41 19.43 -2.74 -20.64
CA GLN A 41 19.82 -1.36 -20.38
C GLN A 41 20.89 -0.92 -21.38
N MET A 42 20.73 0.25 -21.96
CA MET A 42 21.72 0.84 -22.87
C MET A 42 22.46 1.95 -22.16
N TYR A 43 23.75 2.07 -22.44
CA TYR A 43 24.63 3.09 -21.90
C TYR A 43 25.36 3.80 -23.03
N ARG A 44 25.52 5.11 -22.87
CA ARG A 44 26.35 5.96 -23.72
C ARG A 44 27.16 6.88 -22.83
N ASP A 45 28.46 6.93 -23.04
CA ASP A 45 29.39 7.73 -22.23
C ASP A 45 29.20 7.50 -20.70
N ASN A 46 29.05 6.23 -20.30
CA ASN A 46 28.76 5.78 -18.93
C ASN A 46 27.45 6.32 -18.32
N ARG A 47 26.48 6.72 -19.15
CA ARG A 47 25.14 7.12 -18.70
C ARG A 47 24.07 6.20 -19.26
N PRO A 48 23.09 5.75 -18.45
CA PRO A 48 21.97 4.98 -18.96
C PRO A 48 21.17 5.84 -19.93
N VAL A 49 20.84 5.29 -21.09
CA VAL A 49 20.05 5.92 -22.15
C VAL A 49 18.92 4.99 -22.54
N GLY A 50 17.76 5.56 -22.88
CA GLY A 50 16.62 4.77 -23.36
C GLY A 50 16.75 4.45 -24.85
N PHE A 51 15.91 3.51 -25.33
CA PHE A 51 15.70 3.32 -26.77
C PHE A 51 15.24 4.62 -27.45
N ASP A 52 14.43 5.42 -26.76
CA ASP A 52 13.95 6.72 -27.23
C ASP A 52 15.10 7.71 -27.56
N ASP A 53 16.24 7.59 -26.87
CA ASP A 53 17.43 8.43 -27.09
C ASP A 53 18.29 7.96 -28.28
N THR A 54 17.97 6.80 -28.88
CA THR A 54 18.75 6.18 -29.96
C THR A 54 17.93 5.87 -31.22
N GLU A 55 16.61 5.69 -31.13
CA GLU A 55 15.72 5.33 -32.24
C GLU A 55 15.25 6.53 -33.09
N LEU A 56 15.25 7.74 -32.54
CA LEU A 56 14.66 8.93 -33.20
C LEU A 56 15.68 9.98 -33.65
N ILE A 57 16.82 9.55 -34.19
CA ILE A 57 17.85 10.49 -34.67
C ILE A 57 18.13 10.25 -36.15
N GLY A 58 17.82 11.25 -37.00
CA GLY A 58 18.16 11.24 -38.43
C GLY A 58 19.67 11.23 -38.72
N ASN A 59 20.50 11.39 -37.68
CA ASN A 59 21.94 11.16 -37.70
C ASN A 59 22.30 10.24 -36.52
N PRO A 60 22.99 9.12 -36.73
CA PRO A 60 23.38 8.25 -35.62
C PRO A 60 24.21 9.04 -34.59
N PRO A 61 23.96 8.85 -33.29
CA PRO A 61 24.70 9.53 -32.25
C PRO A 61 26.20 9.19 -32.32
N ALA A 62 27.07 10.20 -32.26
CA ALA A 62 28.52 9.97 -32.18
C ALA A 62 28.89 9.43 -30.78
N GLY A 63 29.67 8.35 -30.72
CA GLY A 63 30.12 7.71 -29.47
C GLY A 63 29.84 6.21 -29.45
N SER A 64 30.42 5.50 -28.47
CA SER A 64 30.13 4.09 -28.26
C SER A 64 28.83 3.93 -27.47
N VAL A 65 27.98 3.02 -27.94
CA VAL A 65 26.81 2.56 -27.21
C VAL A 65 27.12 1.16 -26.72
N VAL A 66 26.95 0.94 -25.42
CA VAL A 66 27.11 -0.36 -24.77
C VAL A 66 25.75 -0.80 -24.28
N PHE A 67 25.38 -2.06 -24.50
CA PHE A 67 24.16 -2.63 -23.94
C PHE A 67 24.50 -3.66 -22.86
N PHE A 68 23.69 -3.72 -21.82
CA PHE A 68 23.73 -4.74 -20.78
C PHE A 68 22.39 -5.45 -20.79
N GLY A 69 22.42 -6.77 -20.97
CA GLY A 69 21.24 -7.63 -20.88
C GLY A 69 21.30 -8.49 -19.62
N VAL A 70 20.16 -8.70 -18.97
CA VAL A 70 20.01 -9.71 -17.93
C VAL A 70 19.50 -10.99 -18.59
N PHE A 71 20.38 -11.98 -18.68
CA PHE A 71 20.07 -13.30 -19.22
C PHE A 71 19.71 -14.26 -18.09
N GLU A 72 18.65 -15.04 -18.30
CA GLU A 72 18.37 -16.17 -17.43
C GLU A 72 19.09 -17.41 -17.95
N ILE A 73 20.05 -17.89 -17.16
CA ILE A 73 20.83 -19.08 -17.51
C ILE A 73 20.09 -20.33 -16.99
N PRO A 74 19.59 -21.21 -17.88
CA PRO A 74 18.82 -22.37 -17.47
C PRO A 74 19.70 -23.48 -16.85
N SER A 75 20.98 -23.54 -17.22
CA SER A 75 21.95 -24.50 -16.68
C SER A 75 23.35 -23.88 -16.68
N LEU A 76 24.13 -24.17 -15.63
CA LEU A 76 25.54 -23.76 -15.52
C LEU A 76 26.43 -24.38 -16.61
N ASP A 77 25.94 -25.41 -17.32
CA ASP A 77 26.67 -26.06 -18.40
C ASP A 77 26.93 -25.13 -19.61
N CYS A 78 26.23 -24.01 -19.72
CA CYS A 78 26.48 -23.02 -20.78
C CYS A 78 27.63 -22.06 -20.47
N LEU A 79 28.12 -22.05 -19.22
CA LEU A 79 29.21 -21.18 -18.80
C LEU A 79 30.56 -21.75 -19.23
N SER A 80 31.46 -20.87 -19.67
CA SER A 80 32.87 -21.24 -19.83
C SER A 80 33.50 -21.57 -18.47
N GLU A 81 34.65 -22.24 -18.44
CA GLU A 81 35.37 -22.48 -17.18
C GLU A 81 35.74 -21.18 -16.46
N LEU A 82 36.05 -20.14 -17.24
CA LEU A 82 36.37 -18.81 -16.72
C LEU A 82 35.11 -18.11 -16.19
N GLY A 83 33.99 -18.25 -16.90
CA GLY A 83 32.70 -17.70 -16.48
C GLY A 83 32.17 -18.34 -15.20
N LEU A 84 32.35 -19.66 -15.05
CA LEU A 84 32.03 -20.36 -13.81
C LEU A 84 32.85 -19.83 -12.63
N LYS A 85 34.14 -19.53 -12.82
CA LYS A 85 34.99 -18.94 -11.78
C LYS A 85 34.53 -17.54 -11.39
N PHE A 86 34.21 -16.68 -12.36
CA PHE A 86 33.66 -15.36 -12.08
C PHE A 86 32.36 -15.44 -11.29
N LEU A 87 31.41 -16.28 -11.72
CA LEU A 87 30.15 -16.47 -11.03
C LEU A 87 30.35 -16.98 -9.60
N GLN A 88 31.26 -17.93 -9.38
CA GLN A 88 31.58 -18.43 -8.04
C GLN A 88 32.19 -17.35 -7.13
N GLU A 89 33.05 -16.49 -7.67
CA GLU A 89 33.65 -15.41 -6.91
C GLU A 89 32.60 -14.37 -6.51
N ASP A 90 31.73 -13.97 -7.43
CA ASP A 90 30.67 -13.01 -7.14
C ASP A 90 29.59 -13.59 -6.23
N LEU A 91 29.28 -14.89 -6.36
CA LEU A 91 28.43 -15.62 -5.41
C LEU A 91 28.99 -15.53 -3.99
N ARG A 92 30.30 -15.76 -3.81
CA ARG A 92 30.96 -15.66 -2.49
C ARG A 92 30.93 -14.23 -1.96
N LYS A 93 31.27 -13.23 -2.78
CA LYS A 93 31.21 -11.82 -2.37
C LYS A 93 29.80 -11.41 -1.97
N TYR A 94 28.78 -11.88 -2.68
CA TYR A 94 27.39 -11.57 -2.38
C TYR A 94 26.90 -12.28 -1.12
N ASP A 95 27.27 -13.55 -0.93
CA ASP A 95 27.01 -14.30 0.30
C ASP A 95 27.65 -13.63 1.52
N GLU A 96 28.92 -13.24 1.41
CA GLU A 96 29.62 -12.43 2.41
C GLU A 96 28.89 -11.12 2.68
N LYS A 97 28.41 -10.42 1.64
CA LYS A 97 27.65 -9.17 1.77
C LYS A 97 26.30 -9.39 2.46
N ILE A 98 25.56 -10.46 2.16
CA ILE A 98 24.32 -10.79 2.86
C ILE A 98 24.61 -11.07 4.33
N HIS A 99 25.63 -11.88 4.60
CA HIS A 99 26.04 -12.21 5.97
C HIS A 99 26.52 -10.99 6.77
N LEU A 100 27.19 -10.04 6.12
CA LEU A 100 27.62 -8.77 6.72
C LEU A 100 26.49 -7.74 6.82
N SER A 101 25.50 -7.78 5.93
CA SER A 101 24.35 -6.84 5.92
C SER A 101 23.36 -7.08 7.07
N HIS A 102 23.39 -8.25 7.71
CA HIS A 102 22.72 -8.46 8.98
C HIS A 102 23.35 -7.68 10.14
N THR A 103 24.51 -7.07 9.92
CA THR A 103 25.25 -6.29 10.92
C THR A 103 25.49 -4.81 10.56
N ASP A 104 25.17 -4.33 9.35
CA ASP A 104 25.50 -2.96 8.92
C ASP A 104 24.47 -2.31 7.95
N PRO A 105 24.21 -0.98 8.01
CA PRO A 105 23.06 -0.30 7.39
C PRO A 105 23.20 -0.01 5.88
N MET A 106 24.04 -0.75 5.15
CA MET A 106 24.30 -0.57 3.71
C MET A 106 23.19 -1.14 2.80
N SER A 107 22.14 -1.74 3.37
CA SER A 107 20.94 -2.26 2.67
C SER A 107 20.08 -1.18 1.97
N LYS A 108 20.39 0.12 2.13
CA LYS A 108 19.55 1.21 1.59
C LYS A 108 19.70 1.43 0.09
N ASP A 109 20.86 1.12 -0.51
CA ASP A 109 21.11 1.44 -1.93
C ASP A 109 20.41 0.48 -2.90
N ILE A 110 20.31 -0.80 -2.54
CA ILE A 110 19.63 -1.81 -3.37
C ILE A 110 18.11 -1.54 -3.38
N ALA A 111 17.52 -1.24 -2.22
CA ALA A 111 16.10 -0.89 -2.13
C ALA A 111 15.76 0.37 -2.95
N GLY A 112 16.66 1.35 -3.01
CA GLY A 112 16.51 2.54 -3.86
C GLY A 112 16.39 2.20 -5.35
N GLN A 113 17.29 1.36 -5.87
CA GLN A 113 17.27 0.95 -7.28
C GLN A 113 16.00 0.18 -7.67
N PHE A 114 15.51 -0.72 -6.79
CA PHE A 114 14.25 -1.42 -7.03
C PHE A 114 13.04 -0.47 -7.09
N LEU A 115 13.01 0.57 -6.24
CA LEU A 115 11.93 1.56 -6.24
C LEU A 115 11.95 2.43 -7.51
N ASP A 116 13.14 2.78 -8.00
CA ASP A 116 13.30 3.54 -9.25
C ASP A 116 12.80 2.75 -10.46
N ASN A 117 13.15 1.46 -10.54
CA ASN A 117 12.67 0.56 -11.59
C ASN A 117 11.14 0.41 -11.56
N ARG A 118 10.54 0.32 -10.37
CA ARG A 118 9.09 0.18 -10.24
C ARG A 118 8.33 1.42 -10.71
N ASN A 119 8.79 2.60 -10.31
CA ASN A 119 8.22 3.86 -10.81
C ASN A 119 8.33 3.97 -12.33
N PHE A 120 9.43 3.50 -12.92
CA PHE A 120 9.56 3.41 -14.37
C PHE A 120 8.45 2.55 -14.98
N PHE A 121 8.28 1.30 -14.54
CA PHE A 121 7.22 0.43 -15.07
C PHE A 121 5.82 1.01 -14.89
N ASP A 122 5.52 1.59 -13.73
CA ASP A 122 4.20 2.18 -13.45
C ASP A 122 3.87 3.34 -14.39
N ARG A 123 4.86 4.15 -14.76
CA ARG A 123 4.68 5.26 -15.71
C ARG A 123 4.25 4.76 -17.09
N TYR A 124 4.93 3.74 -17.62
CA TYR A 124 4.59 3.18 -18.93
C TYR A 124 3.29 2.38 -18.90
N ARG A 125 3.02 1.64 -17.81
CA ARG A 125 1.71 0.99 -17.59
C ARG A 125 0.57 2.00 -17.54
N LEU A 126 0.74 3.11 -16.82
CA LEU A 126 -0.25 4.18 -16.76
C LEU A 126 -0.50 4.79 -18.14
N ARG A 127 0.58 5.07 -18.89
CA ARG A 127 0.48 5.62 -20.25
C ARG A 127 -0.26 4.66 -21.19
N ALA A 128 0.09 3.38 -21.18
CA ALA A 128 -0.56 2.35 -21.98
C ALA A 128 -2.04 2.19 -21.60
N LEU A 129 -2.37 2.24 -20.31
CA LEU A 129 -3.76 2.24 -19.83
C LEU A 129 -4.55 3.43 -20.39
N ILE A 130 -3.98 4.64 -20.35
CA ILE A 130 -4.63 5.84 -20.91
C ILE A 130 -4.85 5.69 -22.42
N GLU A 131 -3.87 5.16 -23.15
CA GLU A 131 -4.01 4.88 -24.58
C GLU A 131 -5.11 3.85 -24.86
N ASP A 132 -5.23 2.80 -24.05
CA ASP A 132 -6.31 1.82 -24.18
C ASP A 132 -7.69 2.41 -23.87
N LEU A 133 -7.79 3.25 -22.83
CA LEU A 133 -9.02 3.99 -22.51
C LEU A 133 -9.45 4.91 -23.66
N ILE A 134 -8.51 5.61 -24.29
CA ILE A 134 -8.79 6.45 -25.47
C ILE A 134 -9.21 5.60 -26.66
N ARG A 135 -8.55 4.46 -26.89
CA ARG A 135 -8.82 3.56 -28.01
C ARG A 135 -10.18 2.89 -27.89
N THR A 136 -10.58 2.53 -26.68
CA THR A 136 -11.83 1.82 -26.40
C THR A 136 -13.01 2.73 -26.09
N ASP A 137 -12.80 4.06 -26.07
CA ASP A 137 -13.84 5.05 -25.85
C ASP A 137 -14.90 5.03 -26.97
N PRO A 138 -16.15 4.59 -26.68
CA PRO A 138 -17.21 4.50 -27.68
C PRO A 138 -17.65 5.89 -28.19
N ARG A 139 -17.48 6.94 -27.38
CA ARG A 139 -17.88 8.32 -27.70
C ARG A 139 -16.79 9.07 -28.46
N LYS A 140 -15.58 8.51 -28.59
CA LYS A 140 -14.42 9.16 -29.22
C LYS A 140 -14.20 10.57 -28.68
N THR A 141 -14.21 10.70 -27.36
CA THR A 141 -14.12 11.97 -26.63
C THR A 141 -12.90 12.74 -27.13
N PRO A 142 -13.03 14.01 -27.53
CA PRO A 142 -11.91 14.82 -28.00
C PRO A 142 -10.94 15.12 -26.85
N THR A 143 -9.69 15.43 -27.17
CA THR A 143 -8.63 15.66 -26.17
C THR A 143 -9.02 16.70 -25.11
N GLU A 144 -9.80 17.72 -25.49
CA GLU A 144 -10.30 18.77 -24.60
C GLU A 144 -11.25 18.25 -23.51
N GLY A 145 -11.95 17.14 -23.77
CA GLY A 145 -12.89 16.52 -22.83
C GLY A 145 -12.24 15.43 -21.94
N ARG A 146 -10.97 15.10 -22.17
CA ARG A 146 -10.25 14.04 -21.44
C ARG A 146 -9.57 14.60 -20.20
N ASN A 147 -10.34 14.70 -19.12
CA ASN A 147 -9.87 15.06 -17.77
C ASN A 147 -9.73 13.82 -16.86
N ILE A 148 -9.38 14.04 -15.59
CA ILE A 148 -9.26 12.95 -14.62
C ILE A 148 -10.59 12.22 -14.37
N ASP A 149 -11.70 12.94 -14.30
CA ASP A 149 -13.01 12.33 -14.07
C ASP A 149 -13.43 11.44 -15.24
N TRP A 150 -13.10 11.86 -16.46
CA TRP A 150 -13.26 11.04 -17.66
C TRP A 150 -12.43 9.76 -17.57
N LEU A 151 -11.15 9.85 -17.17
CA LEU A 151 -10.29 8.67 -17.01
C LEU A 151 -10.83 7.69 -15.97
N VAL A 152 -11.22 8.19 -14.79
CA VAL A 152 -11.76 7.35 -13.70
C VAL A 152 -13.05 6.67 -14.14
N ARG A 153 -13.96 7.42 -14.76
CA ARG A 153 -15.22 6.88 -15.28
C ARG A 153 -14.99 5.83 -16.36
N GLN A 154 -14.15 6.13 -17.35
CA GLN A 154 -13.85 5.18 -18.42
C GLN A 154 -13.17 3.92 -17.89
N TYR A 155 -12.29 4.03 -16.89
CA TYR A 155 -11.69 2.86 -16.24
C TYR A 155 -12.77 1.95 -15.63
N LEU A 156 -13.66 2.53 -14.82
CA LEU A 156 -14.71 1.78 -14.13
C LEU A 156 -15.73 1.17 -15.10
N GLU A 157 -16.06 1.87 -16.18
CA GLU A 157 -17.03 1.39 -17.18
C GLU A 157 -16.45 0.32 -18.11
N THR A 158 -15.17 0.41 -18.49
CA THR A 158 -14.62 -0.39 -19.60
C THR A 158 -13.53 -1.38 -19.20
N ILE A 159 -12.65 -1.01 -18.27
CA ILE A 159 -11.48 -1.79 -17.89
C ILE A 159 -11.79 -2.65 -16.67
N HIS A 160 -12.54 -2.13 -15.72
CA HIS A 160 -12.86 -2.85 -14.49
C HIS A 160 -13.57 -4.19 -14.75
N THR A 161 -14.39 -4.28 -15.80
CA THR A 161 -15.01 -5.56 -16.19
C THR A 161 -14.00 -6.59 -16.70
N ARG A 162 -12.83 -6.14 -17.20
CA ARG A 162 -11.71 -6.96 -17.71
C ARG A 162 -10.70 -7.32 -16.60
N ASP A 163 -10.75 -6.63 -15.46
CA ASP A 163 -9.89 -6.92 -14.29
C ASP A 163 -10.13 -8.31 -13.66
N LYS A 164 -11.09 -9.10 -14.18
CA LYS A 164 -11.32 -10.51 -13.83
C LYS A 164 -10.10 -11.38 -14.12
N ASP A 165 -9.47 -11.13 -15.26
CA ASP A 165 -8.38 -11.95 -15.76
C ASP A 165 -7.02 -11.38 -15.34
N ASN A 166 -6.90 -10.04 -15.34
CA ASN A 166 -5.67 -9.36 -14.97
C ASN A 166 -5.99 -7.98 -14.38
N ARG A 167 -5.70 -7.77 -13.09
CA ARG A 167 -5.94 -6.47 -12.45
C ARG A 167 -4.87 -5.48 -12.85
N ILE A 168 -5.27 -4.47 -13.62
CA ILE A 168 -4.34 -3.44 -14.08
C ILE A 168 -3.93 -2.52 -12.93
N ILE A 169 -4.89 -2.11 -12.10
CA ILE A 169 -4.62 -1.36 -10.86
C ILE A 169 -4.50 -2.36 -9.71
N TYR A 170 -3.38 -3.07 -9.67
CA TYR A 170 -3.01 -3.91 -8.54
C TYR A 170 -1.51 -3.91 -8.33
N ASP A 171 -1.15 -3.94 -7.06
CA ASP A 171 0.22 -3.98 -6.62
C ASP A 171 0.46 -5.31 -5.91
N PRO A 172 0.71 -6.40 -6.67
CA PRO A 172 0.91 -7.71 -6.07
C PRO A 172 2.13 -7.67 -5.14
N PRO A 173 2.05 -8.30 -3.96
CA PRO A 173 3.25 -8.75 -3.27
C PRO A 173 4.06 -9.64 -4.23
N PRO A 174 5.39 -9.59 -4.17
CA PRO A 174 6.26 -10.33 -5.08
C PRO A 174 6.05 -11.85 -5.09
N ASP A 175 5.38 -12.39 -4.08
CA ASP A 175 5.29 -13.84 -3.81
C ASP A 175 3.94 -14.48 -4.20
N ILE A 176 3.01 -13.75 -4.84
CA ILE A 176 1.72 -14.34 -5.24
C ILE A 176 1.84 -14.91 -6.64
N ASP A 177 2.00 -16.24 -6.72
CA ASP A 177 1.88 -17.00 -7.95
C ASP A 177 0.56 -16.65 -8.66
N ALA A 178 0.65 -16.31 -9.94
CA ALA A 178 -0.51 -15.98 -10.76
C ALA A 178 -1.40 -17.22 -10.89
N SER A 179 -2.41 -17.34 -10.02
CA SER A 179 -3.43 -18.37 -10.17
C SER A 179 -4.09 -18.22 -11.54
N SER A 180 -4.27 -19.35 -12.23
CA SER A 180 -4.92 -19.44 -13.54
C SER A 180 -6.44 -19.32 -13.48
N GLU A 181 -7.01 -19.26 -12.27
CA GLU A 181 -8.45 -19.16 -12.07
C GLU A 181 -8.94 -17.70 -12.18
N PRO A 182 -10.10 -17.46 -12.82
CA PRO A 182 -10.67 -16.12 -12.94
C PRO A 182 -10.90 -15.51 -11.56
N ARG A 183 -10.39 -14.30 -11.34
CA ARG A 183 -10.50 -13.64 -10.03
C ARG A 183 -11.87 -12.98 -9.90
N HIS A 184 -12.43 -12.98 -8.70
CA HIS A 184 -13.59 -12.16 -8.41
C HIS A 184 -13.24 -10.66 -8.52
N LEU A 185 -14.13 -9.90 -9.15
CA LEU A 185 -14.02 -8.44 -9.24
C LEU A 185 -14.24 -7.85 -7.87
N ARG A 186 -13.20 -7.22 -7.32
CA ARG A 186 -13.33 -6.44 -6.10
C ARG A 186 -13.97 -5.10 -6.44
N HIS A 187 -14.89 -4.64 -5.59
CA HIS A 187 -15.34 -3.26 -5.66
C HIS A 187 -14.14 -2.32 -5.56
N LEU A 188 -13.94 -1.49 -6.58
CA LEU A 188 -12.83 -0.56 -6.67
C LEU A 188 -13.35 0.87 -6.46
N PRO A 189 -13.03 1.52 -5.32
CA PRO A 189 -13.54 2.86 -5.06
C PRO A 189 -12.92 3.88 -6.02
N HIS A 190 -13.69 4.90 -6.41
CA HIS A 190 -13.23 5.99 -7.28
C HIS A 190 -11.91 6.61 -6.80
N ALA A 191 -11.76 6.78 -5.48
CA ALA A 191 -10.55 7.35 -4.88
C ALA A 191 -9.30 6.48 -5.10
N ALA A 192 -9.43 5.14 -5.21
CA ALA A 192 -8.31 4.26 -5.50
C ALA A 192 -7.86 4.39 -6.95
N VAL A 193 -8.81 4.41 -7.89
CA VAL A 193 -8.53 4.64 -9.32
C VAL A 193 -7.89 6.02 -9.51
N ARG A 194 -8.49 7.08 -8.95
CA ARG A 194 -7.93 8.43 -8.98
C ARG A 194 -6.54 8.48 -8.36
N GLY A 195 -6.32 7.78 -7.24
CA GLY A 195 -5.03 7.66 -6.57
C GLY A 195 -3.95 6.99 -7.43
N PHE A 196 -4.31 6.00 -8.24
CA PHE A 196 -3.40 5.38 -9.20
C PHE A 196 -2.95 6.37 -10.27
N PHE A 197 -3.88 7.08 -10.91
CA PHE A 197 -3.53 8.16 -11.87
C PHE A 197 -2.73 9.29 -11.22
N ALA A 198 -3.08 9.65 -9.98
CA ALA A 198 -2.41 10.67 -9.20
C ALA A 198 -0.93 10.33 -8.97
N SER A 199 -0.61 9.06 -8.72
CA SER A 199 0.76 8.62 -8.40
C SER A 199 1.79 9.03 -9.45
N GLN A 200 1.47 8.99 -10.75
CA GLN A 200 2.41 9.40 -11.81
C GLN A 200 1.91 10.61 -12.62
N ALA A 201 0.99 11.41 -12.06
CA ALA A 201 0.37 12.53 -12.77
C ALA A 201 1.38 13.59 -13.23
N GLU A 202 2.37 13.91 -12.40
CA GLU A 202 3.40 14.89 -12.71
C GLU A 202 4.35 14.41 -13.82
N TRP A 203 4.72 13.12 -13.82
CA TRP A 203 5.54 12.54 -14.89
C TRP A 203 4.81 12.59 -16.23
N LEU A 204 3.52 12.21 -16.23
CA LEU A 204 2.71 12.25 -17.45
C LEU A 204 2.55 13.68 -17.98
N LEU A 205 2.44 14.67 -17.09
CA LEU A 205 2.43 16.08 -17.47
C LEU A 205 3.76 16.49 -18.10
N ALA A 206 4.89 16.13 -17.47
CA ALA A 206 6.23 16.41 -18.00
C ALA A 206 6.40 15.82 -19.41
N HIS A 207 6.02 14.56 -19.60
CA HIS A 207 6.10 13.85 -20.88
C HIS A 207 5.27 14.55 -21.98
N GLN A 208 4.03 14.96 -21.68
CA GLN A 208 3.17 15.68 -22.62
C GLN A 208 3.66 17.10 -22.95
N LEU A 209 4.33 17.77 -22.02
CA LEU A 209 4.87 19.12 -22.20
C LEU A 209 6.24 19.13 -22.91
N ALA A 210 7.05 18.10 -22.71
CA ALA A 210 8.36 17.95 -23.35
C ALA A 210 8.22 17.66 -24.85
N SER A 211 7.25 16.83 -25.23
CA SER A 211 7.03 16.46 -26.62
C SER A 211 6.36 17.59 -27.42
N ALA A 212 6.91 17.88 -28.59
CA ALA A 212 6.27 18.76 -29.57
C ALA A 212 5.17 18.03 -30.38
N SER A 213 5.16 16.70 -30.37
CA SER A 213 4.23 15.92 -31.18
C SER A 213 2.80 16.01 -30.66
N LYS A 214 1.83 16.09 -31.59
CA LYS A 214 0.40 16.01 -31.26
C LYS A 214 -0.01 14.61 -30.82
N SER A 215 0.67 13.56 -31.29
CA SER A 215 0.35 12.17 -30.92
C SER A 215 0.60 11.86 -29.45
N VAL A 216 1.51 12.61 -28.81
CA VAL A 216 1.83 12.45 -27.38
C VAL A 216 0.81 13.15 -26.48
N LYS A 217 -0.02 14.05 -27.02
CA LYS A 217 -1.04 14.78 -26.24
C LYS A 217 -2.29 13.95 -26.06
N LEU A 218 -2.27 13.11 -25.04
CA LEU A 218 -3.35 12.20 -24.70
C LEU A 218 -4.51 12.91 -23.99
N LEU A 219 -4.20 13.93 -23.17
CA LEU A 219 -5.14 14.56 -22.23
C LEU A 219 -5.24 16.07 -22.39
N ASN A 220 -6.28 16.67 -21.79
CA ASN A 220 -6.38 18.12 -21.68
C ASN A 220 -5.31 18.65 -20.71
N ILE A 221 -4.21 19.16 -21.27
CA ILE A 221 -3.05 19.66 -20.51
C ILE A 221 -3.45 20.68 -19.44
N ALA A 222 -4.42 21.55 -19.70
CA ALA A 222 -4.78 22.59 -18.75
C ALA A 222 -5.54 22.04 -17.54
N GLN A 223 -6.48 21.11 -17.77
CA GLN A 223 -7.16 20.41 -16.68
C GLN A 223 -6.20 19.48 -15.94
N TRP A 224 -5.22 18.89 -16.63
CA TRP A 224 -4.20 18.06 -16.01
C TRP A 224 -3.24 18.86 -15.12
N ILE A 225 -2.88 20.09 -15.49
CA ILE A 225 -2.13 21.00 -14.62
C ILE A 225 -2.91 21.29 -13.33
N HIS A 226 -4.22 21.45 -13.40
CA HIS A 226 -5.08 21.62 -12.23
C HIS A 226 -5.05 20.37 -11.35
N PHE A 227 -5.26 19.20 -11.97
CA PHE A 227 -5.22 17.91 -11.29
C PHE A 227 -3.89 17.66 -10.56
N CYS A 228 -2.74 17.95 -11.18
CA CYS A 228 -1.44 17.82 -10.49
C CYS A 228 -1.32 18.67 -9.23
N ARG A 229 -1.97 19.85 -9.19
CA ARG A 229 -2.00 20.71 -8.00
C ARG A 229 -2.92 20.15 -6.91
N GLU A 230 -4.09 19.64 -7.30
CA GLU A 230 -5.01 18.95 -6.39
C GLU A 230 -4.34 17.73 -5.76
N VAL A 231 -3.74 16.85 -6.58
CA VAL A 231 -3.08 15.62 -6.12
C VAL A 231 -2.04 15.90 -5.05
N ARG A 232 -1.28 16.99 -5.19
CA ARG A 232 -0.31 17.41 -4.17
C ARG A 232 -0.97 17.79 -2.85
N GLN A 233 -2.08 18.54 -2.91
CA GLN A 233 -2.83 18.92 -1.71
C GLN A 233 -3.42 17.68 -1.04
N ASP A 234 -4.07 16.82 -1.82
CA ASP A 234 -4.67 15.57 -1.37
C ASP A 234 -3.63 14.62 -0.76
N ALA A 235 -2.44 14.51 -1.36
CA ALA A 235 -1.35 13.67 -0.84
C ALA A 235 -0.77 14.22 0.48
N LEU A 236 -0.68 15.55 0.63
CA LEU A 236 -0.27 16.18 1.88
C LEU A 236 -1.30 15.94 2.99
N GLU A 237 -2.59 16.05 2.66
CA GLU A 237 -3.68 15.77 3.59
C GLU A 237 -3.74 14.29 3.99
N ALA A 238 -3.64 13.37 3.03
CA ALA A 238 -3.56 11.94 3.29
C ALA A 238 -2.38 11.63 4.23
N LYS A 239 -1.20 12.22 3.99
CA LYS A 239 -0.02 12.04 4.84
C LYS A 239 -0.27 12.52 6.27
N LYS A 240 -0.95 13.67 6.46
CA LYS A 240 -1.31 14.17 7.80
C LYS A 240 -2.20 13.16 8.56
N ASN A 241 -3.03 12.41 7.83
CA ASN A 241 -3.88 11.36 8.36
C ASN A 241 -3.19 9.97 8.41
N GLY A 242 -1.88 9.88 8.15
CA GLY A 242 -1.14 8.62 8.15
C GLY A 242 -1.45 7.70 6.97
N VAL A 243 -2.12 8.20 5.94
CA VAL A 243 -2.49 7.45 4.73
C VAL A 243 -1.56 7.83 3.58
N ARG A 244 -1.08 6.83 2.84
CA ARG A 244 -0.35 7.05 1.59
C ARG A 244 -1.34 7.06 0.43
N TRP A 245 -1.50 8.20 -0.24
CA TRP A 245 -2.39 8.35 -1.39
C TRP A 245 -1.74 9.19 -2.49
N GLY A 246 -1.84 8.74 -3.75
CA GLY A 246 -1.43 9.52 -4.92
C GLY A 246 0.06 9.81 -5.05
N LEU A 247 0.93 8.96 -4.49
CA LEU A 247 2.39 9.17 -4.47
C LEU A 247 3.14 8.03 -5.17
N PRO A 248 4.20 8.31 -5.95
CA PRO A 248 5.13 7.31 -6.44
C PRO A 248 5.69 6.42 -5.35
N HIS A 249 6.20 5.24 -5.73
CA HIS A 249 6.92 4.35 -4.81
C HIS A 249 8.17 5.03 -4.27
N GLY A 250 8.37 4.95 -2.96
CA GLY A 250 9.51 5.57 -2.27
C GLY A 250 9.42 7.08 -2.07
N GLU A 251 8.46 7.78 -2.69
CA GLU A 251 8.37 9.23 -2.55
C GLU A 251 7.71 9.63 -1.22
N ILE A 252 8.39 10.51 -0.48
CA ILE A 252 7.88 11.13 0.73
C ILE A 252 7.42 12.54 0.38
N PRO A 253 6.16 12.92 0.63
CA PRO A 253 5.70 14.27 0.37
C PRO A 253 6.50 15.24 1.20
N ASP A 254 7.10 16.23 0.55
CA ASP A 254 7.74 17.32 1.26
C ASP A 254 6.68 18.22 1.90
N LEU A 255 6.64 18.23 3.23
CA LEU A 255 5.71 19.01 4.03
C LEU A 255 6.13 20.49 4.16
N THR A 256 7.35 20.83 3.75
CA THR A 256 8.00 22.09 4.10
C THR A 256 7.72 23.25 3.14
N GLY A 257 6.98 23.06 2.05
CA GLY A 257 6.73 24.18 1.14
C GLY A 257 5.62 24.02 0.12
N ALA A 258 5.03 25.17 -0.23
CA ALA A 258 4.27 25.37 -1.44
C ALA A 258 5.22 25.20 -2.64
N HIS A 259 5.51 23.96 -3.01
CA HIS A 259 6.38 23.67 -4.14
C HIS A 259 5.73 24.12 -5.44
N TYR A 260 6.48 24.94 -6.18
CA TYR A 260 6.09 25.36 -7.50
C TYR A 260 6.11 24.15 -8.44
N LEU A 261 5.01 23.93 -9.18
CA LEU A 261 4.87 22.77 -10.09
C LEU A 261 6.09 22.61 -11.01
N ALA A 262 6.68 23.70 -11.51
CA ALA A 262 7.87 23.61 -12.36
C ALA A 262 9.10 23.02 -11.65
N ARG A 263 9.29 23.30 -10.35
CA ARG A 263 10.37 22.70 -9.56
C ARG A 263 10.19 21.19 -9.43
N ASN A 264 8.95 20.75 -9.26
CA ASN A 264 8.63 19.31 -9.20
C ASN A 264 8.87 18.64 -10.54
N LEU A 265 8.53 19.29 -11.66
CA LEU A 265 8.77 18.75 -13.00
C LEU A 265 10.27 18.66 -13.34
N ALA A 266 11.13 19.50 -12.75
CA ALA A 266 12.58 19.48 -12.97
C ALA A 266 13.24 18.13 -12.59
N ARG A 267 12.61 17.33 -11.73
CA ARG A 267 13.10 15.97 -11.41
C ARG A 267 13.02 14.99 -12.59
N PHE A 268 12.25 15.31 -13.62
CA PHE A 268 12.13 14.52 -14.84
C PHE A 268 13.04 15.04 -15.97
N GLY A 269 14.09 15.78 -15.61
CA GLY A 269 15.03 16.42 -16.54
C GLY A 269 14.71 17.90 -16.77
N PHE A 270 15.64 18.59 -17.45
CA PHE A 270 15.66 20.04 -17.65
C PHE A 270 15.61 20.86 -16.34
N ASP A 271 15.83 22.18 -16.45
CA ASP A 271 15.81 23.06 -15.29
C ASP A 271 14.39 23.58 -14.98
N GLU A 272 14.21 24.14 -13.79
CA GLU A 272 12.92 24.72 -13.36
C GLU A 272 12.46 25.84 -14.30
N LYS A 273 13.40 26.63 -14.85
CA LYS A 273 13.10 27.72 -15.79
C LYS A 273 12.47 27.22 -17.08
N TYR A 274 12.97 26.10 -17.62
CA TYR A 274 12.40 25.44 -18.78
C TYR A 274 10.95 25.02 -18.53
N TRP A 275 10.68 24.36 -17.40
CA TRP A 275 9.32 23.92 -17.08
C TRP A 275 8.38 25.09 -16.81
N ALA A 276 8.84 26.14 -16.14
CA ALA A 276 8.06 27.36 -15.92
C ALA A 276 7.65 28.00 -17.28
N LYS A 277 8.58 28.04 -18.24
CA LYS A 277 8.30 28.53 -19.60
C LYS A 277 7.28 27.64 -20.32
N ARG A 278 7.41 26.31 -20.24
CA ARG A 278 6.46 25.36 -20.85
C ARG A 278 5.07 25.46 -20.25
N LEU A 279 4.94 25.56 -18.93
CA LEU A 279 3.67 25.76 -18.24
C LEU A 279 3.01 27.08 -18.63
N LYS A 280 3.78 28.17 -18.74
CA LYS A 280 3.28 29.47 -19.20
C LYS A 280 2.74 29.41 -20.64
N ILE A 281 3.43 28.70 -21.54
CA ILE A 281 2.96 28.48 -22.91
C ILE A 281 1.66 27.67 -22.92
N ALA A 282 1.57 26.60 -22.11
CA ALA A 282 0.35 25.79 -22.00
C ALA A 282 -0.86 26.62 -21.53
N HIS A 283 -0.67 27.45 -20.50
CA HIS A 283 -1.71 28.39 -20.03
C HIS A 283 -2.13 29.39 -21.11
N LYS A 284 -1.16 30.00 -21.82
CA LYS A 284 -1.47 30.96 -22.89
C LYS A 284 -2.28 30.31 -24.02
N ASN A 285 -1.94 29.07 -24.41
CA ASN A 285 -2.68 28.34 -25.43
C ASN A 285 -4.13 28.04 -25.00
N GLN A 286 -4.36 27.79 -23.71
CA GLN A 286 -5.69 27.62 -23.16
C GLN A 286 -6.51 28.91 -23.27
N GLU A 287 -5.93 30.07 -22.93
CA GLU A 287 -6.62 31.35 -23.05
C GLU A 287 -6.97 31.69 -24.50
N ILE A 288 -6.08 31.38 -25.44
CA ILE A 288 -6.34 31.57 -26.88
C ILE A 288 -7.50 30.68 -27.33
N SER A 289 -7.51 29.40 -26.92
CA SER A 289 -8.60 28.48 -27.24
C SER A 289 -9.95 28.98 -26.68
N LYS A 290 -9.97 29.48 -25.44
CA LYS A 290 -11.17 30.09 -24.82
C LYS A 290 -11.66 31.33 -25.56
N LYS A 291 -10.76 32.14 -26.11
CA LYS A 291 -11.12 33.35 -26.88
C LYS A 291 -11.59 33.03 -28.30
N ALA A 292 -11.02 32.01 -28.94
CA ALA A 292 -11.38 31.59 -30.28
C ALA A 292 -12.72 30.83 -30.30
N GLY A 293 -13.03 30.08 -29.25
CA GLY A 293 -14.30 29.40 -29.09
C GLY A 293 -15.34 30.31 -28.44
N LYS A 294 -16.21 30.95 -29.26
CA LYS A 294 -17.51 31.46 -28.81
C LYS A 294 -18.19 30.32 -28.04
N ALA A 295 -18.26 30.44 -26.72
CA ALA A 295 -18.55 29.35 -25.79
C ALA A 295 -19.76 28.52 -26.26
N ARG A 296 -19.51 27.34 -26.84
CA ARG A 296 -20.47 26.25 -26.68
C ARG A 296 -20.37 25.90 -25.19
N PRO A 297 -21.47 26.01 -24.42
CA PRO A 297 -21.46 25.63 -23.02
C PRO A 297 -20.86 24.24 -22.96
N SER A 298 -19.78 24.10 -22.18
CA SER A 298 -19.24 22.78 -21.85
C SER A 298 -20.43 21.96 -21.37
N PRO A 299 -20.69 20.77 -21.92
CA PRO A 299 -21.78 19.95 -21.42
C PRO A 299 -21.61 19.86 -19.91
N GLU A 300 -22.59 20.42 -19.21
CA GLU A 300 -22.69 20.34 -17.77
C GLU A 300 -22.55 18.85 -17.48
N ILE A 301 -21.45 18.49 -16.82
CA ILE A 301 -21.24 17.10 -16.40
C ILE A 301 -22.34 16.89 -15.38
N ASP A 302 -23.44 16.29 -15.85
CA ASP A 302 -24.62 15.95 -15.09
C ASP A 302 -24.11 15.20 -13.86
N GLN A 303 -24.09 15.88 -12.71
CA GLN A 303 -23.73 15.32 -11.41
C GLN A 303 -24.90 14.43 -11.00
N ARG A 304 -25.12 13.36 -11.75
CA ARG A 304 -26.25 12.47 -11.53
C ARG A 304 -25.84 11.36 -10.59
N GLU A 305 -26.47 11.46 -9.42
CA GLU A 305 -27.04 10.38 -8.63
C GLU A 305 -26.07 9.22 -8.38
N ASP A 306 -25.48 9.26 -7.18
CA ASP A 306 -25.07 8.06 -6.47
C ASP A 306 -26.12 6.98 -6.71
N ILE A 307 -25.76 5.97 -7.50
CA ILE A 307 -26.59 4.80 -7.73
C ILE A 307 -26.74 4.17 -6.35
N ALA A 308 -27.85 4.50 -5.68
CA ALA A 308 -28.31 3.83 -4.49
C ALA A 308 -28.40 2.35 -4.87
N ALA A 309 -27.47 1.56 -4.32
CA ALA A 309 -27.42 0.13 -4.50
C ALA A 309 -28.75 -0.46 -4.01
N ALA A 310 -29.67 -0.65 -4.94
CA ALA A 310 -30.96 -1.26 -4.70
C ALA A 310 -30.72 -2.72 -4.27
N GLY A 311 -30.75 -2.96 -2.96
CA GLY A 311 -31.55 -4.00 -2.29
C GLY A 311 -31.59 -5.42 -2.86
N LEU A 312 -30.61 -5.85 -3.65
CA LEU A 312 -30.48 -7.25 -4.03
C LEU A 312 -29.69 -7.96 -2.93
N GLY A 313 -30.38 -8.78 -2.15
CA GLY A 313 -29.82 -9.65 -1.10
C GLY A 313 -28.89 -10.70 -1.70
N TRP A 314 -27.69 -10.28 -2.11
CA TRP A 314 -26.62 -11.16 -2.55
C TRP A 314 -25.82 -11.52 -1.30
N ASN A 315 -25.92 -12.79 -0.88
CA ASN A 315 -24.98 -13.36 0.08
C ASN A 315 -23.58 -13.29 -0.56
N MET A 316 -22.83 -12.25 -0.22
CA MET A 316 -21.43 -12.10 -0.59
C MET A 316 -20.62 -13.07 0.27
N GLN A 317 -20.36 -14.25 -0.27
CA GLN A 317 -19.35 -15.15 0.26
C GLN A 317 -17.99 -14.67 -0.24
N TYR A 318 -17.11 -14.26 0.68
CA TYR A 318 -15.76 -13.76 0.37
C TYR A 318 -14.85 -14.92 -0.06
N ASP A 319 -13.92 -14.63 -0.98
CA ASP A 319 -12.88 -15.58 -1.42
C ASP A 319 -11.97 -16.03 -0.26
N SER A 320 -11.55 -17.29 -0.33
CA SER A 320 -10.66 -17.98 0.60
C SER A 320 -9.25 -17.40 0.67
N ASP A 321 -8.87 -16.46 -0.20
CA ASP A 321 -7.54 -15.82 -0.20
C ASP A 321 -7.34 -14.88 1.00
N PHE A 322 -8.41 -14.57 1.74
CA PHE A 322 -8.35 -13.89 3.05
C PHE A 322 -8.25 -14.87 4.23
N SER A 323 -8.26 -16.16 3.95
CA SER A 323 -7.90 -17.20 4.91
C SER A 323 -6.57 -17.78 4.44
N GLU A 324 -5.46 -17.30 4.98
CA GLU A 324 -4.37 -18.26 5.21
C GLU A 324 -5.05 -19.45 5.90
N ALA A 325 -4.98 -20.64 5.31
CA ALA A 325 -5.34 -21.83 6.05
C ALA A 325 -4.52 -21.72 7.33
N SER A 326 -5.19 -21.48 8.46
CA SER A 326 -4.56 -21.47 9.76
C SER A 326 -4.07 -22.89 9.99
N THR A 327 -2.92 -23.24 9.42
CA THR A 327 -2.09 -24.30 9.95
C THR A 327 -1.76 -23.81 11.35
N PRO A 328 -2.32 -24.44 12.40
CA PRO A 328 -2.04 -23.99 13.76
C PRO A 328 -0.52 -24.01 13.93
N GLU A 329 0.06 -22.85 14.26
CA GLU A 329 1.41 -22.82 14.81
C GLU A 329 1.40 -23.80 15.99
N ALA A 330 2.25 -24.81 15.92
CA ALA A 330 2.50 -25.73 17.01
C ALA A 330 3.21 -24.94 18.13
N THR A 331 2.43 -24.19 18.90
CA THR A 331 2.92 -23.43 20.03
C THR A 331 2.79 -24.32 21.26
N ASP A 332 3.83 -25.09 21.54
CA ASP A 332 4.09 -25.71 22.84
C ASP A 332 4.27 -24.59 23.87
N SER A 333 3.18 -24.15 24.47
CA SER A 333 3.19 -23.28 25.65
C SER A 333 2.44 -23.98 26.77
N GLU A 334 3.20 -24.75 27.53
CA GLU A 334 2.83 -25.35 28.82
C GLU A 334 2.58 -24.24 29.85
N GLY A 335 1.39 -23.63 29.78
CA GLY A 335 0.85 -22.76 30.82
C GLY A 335 -0.32 -23.46 31.49
N ASP A 336 -0.13 -23.89 32.74
CA ASP A 336 -1.18 -24.44 33.62
C ASP A 336 -2.28 -23.40 33.86
N PHE A 337 -3.20 -23.27 32.91
CA PHE A 337 -4.49 -22.65 33.14
C PHE A 337 -5.48 -23.72 33.61
N PRO A 338 -6.32 -23.45 34.63
CA PRO A 338 -7.33 -24.39 35.07
C PRO A 338 -8.21 -24.79 33.89
N THR A 339 -8.17 -26.08 33.56
CA THR A 339 -8.88 -26.68 32.43
C THR A 339 -10.37 -26.75 32.74
N PHE A 340 -11.06 -25.62 32.61
CA PHE A 340 -12.51 -25.65 32.46
C PHE A 340 -12.84 -26.38 31.14
N PRO A 341 -13.95 -27.12 31.05
CA PRO A 341 -14.49 -27.56 29.76
C PRO A 341 -15.02 -26.33 28.99
N THR A 342 -14.11 -25.49 28.49
CA THR A 342 -14.37 -24.30 27.66
C THR A 342 -14.93 -24.66 26.28
N SER A 343 -14.98 -25.96 25.95
CA SER A 343 -15.43 -26.51 24.67
C SER A 343 -16.89 -26.22 24.29
N ARG A 344 -17.64 -25.46 25.11
CA ARG A 344 -19.00 -25.02 24.81
C ARG A 344 -19.18 -23.51 24.66
N ILE A 345 -18.19 -22.68 24.98
CA ILE A 345 -18.33 -21.22 24.81
C ILE A 345 -17.80 -20.85 23.42
N PRO A 346 -18.63 -20.27 22.53
CA PRO A 346 -18.15 -19.83 21.23
C PRO A 346 -17.02 -18.81 21.38
N THR A 347 -15.95 -18.98 20.60
CA THR A 347 -14.75 -18.14 20.70
C THR A 347 -15.02 -16.66 20.42
N PHE A 348 -16.04 -16.36 19.60
CA PHE A 348 -16.45 -14.99 19.30
C PHE A 348 -16.96 -14.22 20.54
N CYS A 349 -17.40 -14.91 21.59
CA CYS A 349 -17.84 -14.27 22.84
C CYS A 349 -16.68 -13.59 23.59
N PHE A 350 -15.42 -13.95 23.29
CA PHE A 350 -14.24 -13.36 23.93
C PHE A 350 -13.64 -12.18 23.14
N GLN A 351 -14.15 -11.93 21.94
CA GLN A 351 -13.68 -10.84 21.09
C GLN A 351 -14.45 -9.56 21.41
N GLN A 352 -13.73 -8.43 21.53
CA GLN A 352 -14.38 -7.14 21.70
C GLN A 352 -15.21 -6.81 20.45
N PRO A 353 -16.48 -6.40 20.57
CA PRO A 353 -17.28 -6.04 19.42
C PRO A 353 -16.64 -4.88 18.67
N GLN A 354 -16.44 -5.08 17.37
CA GLN A 354 -15.96 -4.04 16.45
C GLN A 354 -17.04 -3.72 15.43
N LEU A 355 -17.21 -2.42 15.16
CA LEU A 355 -18.04 -1.93 14.07
C LEU A 355 -17.14 -1.62 12.87
N PRO A 356 -17.41 -2.19 11.68
CA PRO A 356 -16.69 -1.81 10.47
C PRO A 356 -16.82 -0.32 10.18
N SER A 357 -15.76 0.31 9.68
CA SER A 357 -15.78 1.73 9.28
C SER A 357 -16.94 2.02 8.34
N GLY A 358 -17.74 3.04 8.68
CA GLY A 358 -18.91 3.45 7.89
C GLY A 358 -20.18 2.63 8.14
N ARG A 359 -20.18 1.69 9.10
CA ARG A 359 -21.39 0.97 9.55
C ARG A 359 -21.74 1.36 10.98
N PHE A 360 -23.04 1.48 11.23
CA PHE A 360 -23.59 1.74 12.57
C PHE A 360 -24.35 0.53 13.15
N THR A 361 -24.33 -0.58 12.43
CA THR A 361 -25.02 -1.82 12.81
C THR A 361 -24.01 -2.91 13.12
N TRP A 362 -24.06 -3.45 14.33
CA TRP A 362 -23.28 -4.60 14.75
C TRP A 362 -24.14 -5.86 14.63
N HIS A 363 -23.56 -6.95 14.14
CA HIS A 363 -24.25 -8.23 13.97
C HIS A 363 -23.56 -9.29 14.82
N CYS A 364 -24.34 -10.10 15.54
CA CYS A 364 -23.80 -11.22 16.29
C CYS A 364 -23.28 -12.31 15.34
N PRO A 365 -22.04 -12.82 15.51
CA PRO A 365 -21.52 -13.91 14.67
C PRO A 365 -22.25 -15.25 14.86
N GLY A 366 -22.95 -15.45 15.98
CA GLY A 366 -23.55 -16.72 16.36
C GLY A 366 -25.07 -16.82 16.19
N CYS A 367 -25.77 -15.72 15.89
CA CYS A 367 -27.21 -15.71 15.73
C CYS A 367 -27.69 -14.51 14.89
N HIS A 368 -29.00 -14.33 14.73
CA HIS A 368 -29.59 -13.24 13.93
C HIS A 368 -29.75 -11.91 14.67
N TYR A 369 -29.26 -11.79 15.90
CA TYR A 369 -29.37 -10.55 16.65
C TYR A 369 -28.42 -9.47 16.09
N SER A 370 -28.91 -8.23 16.04
CA SER A 370 -28.13 -7.08 15.61
C SER A 370 -28.48 -5.83 16.40
N ILE A 371 -27.50 -4.98 16.64
CA ILE A 371 -27.65 -3.70 17.33
C ILE A 371 -27.42 -2.59 16.30
N ASN A 372 -28.45 -1.78 16.05
CA ASN A 372 -28.32 -0.58 15.22
C ASN A 372 -28.17 0.65 16.11
N LEU A 373 -26.98 1.27 16.14
CA LEU A 373 -26.72 2.44 16.99
C LEU A 373 -27.53 3.68 16.59
N LEU A 374 -28.04 3.73 15.35
CA LEU A 374 -28.92 4.82 14.89
C LEU A 374 -30.39 4.58 15.25
N ASP A 375 -30.76 3.33 15.52
CA ASP A 375 -32.14 2.89 15.79
C ASP A 375 -32.12 1.79 16.86
N LEU A 376 -31.83 2.20 18.10
CA LEU A 376 -31.68 1.30 19.24
C LEU A 376 -33.05 0.84 19.72
N SER A 377 -33.22 -0.47 19.90
CA SER A 377 -34.45 -1.00 20.46
C SER A 377 -34.56 -0.68 21.95
N HIS A 378 -35.79 -0.68 22.48
CA HIS A 378 -36.02 -0.45 23.91
C HIS A 378 -35.26 -1.45 24.79
N SER A 379 -35.17 -2.73 24.39
CA SER A 379 -34.42 -3.74 25.13
C SER A 379 -32.92 -3.45 25.17
N ASP A 380 -32.35 -2.88 24.10
CA ASP A 380 -30.92 -2.54 24.08
C ASP A 380 -30.64 -1.35 24.99
N LEU A 381 -31.54 -0.37 24.96
CA LEU A 381 -31.47 0.79 25.82
C LEU A 381 -31.58 0.40 27.29
N ASP A 382 -32.39 -0.57 27.69
CA ASP A 382 -32.60 -0.93 29.10
C ASP A 382 -31.32 -1.35 29.85
N VAL A 383 -30.34 -1.89 29.14
CA VAL A 383 -29.06 -2.35 29.71
C VAL A 383 -28.09 -1.18 29.96
N VAL A 384 -28.23 -0.09 29.22
CA VAL A 384 -27.26 1.02 29.20
C VAL A 384 -27.51 1.99 30.38
N PRO A 385 -26.50 2.48 31.10
CA PRO A 385 -26.66 3.53 32.10
C PRO A 385 -27.28 4.83 31.52
N VAL A 386 -28.05 5.56 32.34
CA VAL A 386 -28.82 6.75 31.90
C VAL A 386 -27.91 7.82 31.29
N GLU A 387 -26.69 7.95 31.79
CA GLU A 387 -25.66 8.88 31.32
C GLU A 387 -25.25 8.58 29.88
N LEU A 388 -25.03 7.30 29.57
CA LEU A 388 -24.65 6.83 28.23
C LEU A 388 -25.85 6.85 27.27
N LYS A 389 -27.06 6.51 27.74
CA LYS A 389 -28.30 6.60 26.94
C LYS A 389 -28.48 8.01 26.38
N ARG A 390 -28.29 9.04 27.22
CA ARG A 390 -28.45 10.44 26.78
C ARG A 390 -27.46 10.79 25.67
N GLY A 391 -26.22 10.33 25.77
CA GLY A 391 -25.20 10.55 24.74
C GLY A 391 -25.53 9.84 23.42
N LEU A 392 -26.05 8.62 23.47
CA LEU A 392 -26.44 7.87 22.27
C LEU A 392 -27.65 8.49 21.56
N LEU A 393 -28.66 8.92 22.32
CA LEU A 393 -29.92 9.46 21.78
C LEU A 393 -29.77 10.82 21.10
N THR A 394 -28.72 11.58 21.39
CA THR A 394 -28.49 12.86 20.69
C THR A 394 -28.00 12.67 19.25
N GLN A 395 -27.57 11.45 18.87
CA GLN A 395 -27.00 11.11 17.55
C GLN A 395 -25.83 12.00 17.10
N ASN A 396 -25.25 12.78 18.02
CA ASN A 396 -24.13 13.69 17.77
C ASN A 396 -22.84 13.10 18.36
N TRP A 397 -22.48 11.91 17.90
CA TRP A 397 -21.33 11.17 18.39
C TRP A 397 -20.52 10.57 17.24
N THR A 398 -19.25 10.29 17.51
CA THR A 398 -18.35 9.56 16.60
C THR A 398 -18.02 8.18 17.18
N MET A 399 -17.76 7.20 16.30
CA MET A 399 -17.46 5.81 16.71
C MET A 399 -16.23 5.68 17.62
N ASN A 400 -15.35 6.68 17.63
CA ASN A 400 -14.14 6.69 18.45
C ASN A 400 -14.37 7.21 19.87
N GLU A 401 -15.55 7.78 20.17
CA GLU A 401 -15.85 8.25 21.52
C GLU A 401 -16.01 7.09 22.50
N SER A 402 -15.47 7.26 23.71
CA SER A 402 -15.43 6.21 24.72
C SER A 402 -16.82 5.79 25.19
N ASN A 403 -17.76 6.75 25.29
CA ASN A 403 -19.16 6.54 25.67
C ASN A 403 -19.91 5.60 24.69
N VAL A 404 -19.75 5.79 23.38
CA VAL A 404 -20.41 4.96 22.35
C VAL A 404 -19.85 3.54 22.38
N ARG A 405 -18.52 3.42 22.48
CA ARG A 405 -17.86 2.11 22.60
C ARG A 405 -18.25 1.37 23.86
N GLU A 406 -18.32 2.06 24.99
CA GLU A 406 -18.73 1.51 26.28
C GLU A 406 -20.17 1.01 26.23
N ALA A 407 -21.09 1.83 25.70
CA ALA A 407 -22.48 1.44 25.56
C ALA A 407 -22.66 0.24 24.61
N LEU A 408 -21.94 0.20 23.48
CA LEU A 408 -21.94 -0.97 22.59
C LEU A 408 -21.45 -2.22 23.29
N ASN A 409 -20.35 -2.13 24.05
CA ASN A 409 -19.84 -3.27 24.82
C ASN A 409 -20.89 -3.77 25.82
N LEU A 410 -21.61 -2.89 26.53
CA LEU A 410 -22.65 -3.29 27.47
C LEU A 410 -23.82 -4.02 26.78
N MET A 411 -24.30 -3.50 25.65
CA MET A 411 -25.38 -4.12 24.89
C MET A 411 -24.97 -5.51 24.35
N VAL A 412 -23.76 -5.62 23.80
CA VAL A 412 -23.21 -6.91 23.32
C VAL A 412 -22.96 -7.89 24.47
N SER A 413 -22.47 -7.40 25.63
CA SER A 413 -22.30 -8.21 26.85
C SER A 413 -23.59 -8.90 27.21
N HIS A 414 -24.66 -8.10 27.30
CA HIS A 414 -25.95 -8.56 27.77
C HIS A 414 -26.55 -9.58 26.80
N HIS A 415 -26.41 -9.35 25.50
CA HIS A 415 -26.81 -10.34 24.49
C HIS A 415 -26.02 -11.65 24.63
N TYR A 416 -24.69 -11.59 24.76
CA TYR A 416 -23.88 -12.79 24.96
C TYR A 416 -24.26 -13.55 26.23
N GLU A 417 -24.45 -12.85 27.34
CA GLU A 417 -24.85 -13.45 28.62
C GLU A 417 -26.21 -14.13 28.53
N LYS A 418 -27.19 -13.47 27.90
CA LYS A 418 -28.57 -13.96 27.81
C LYS A 418 -28.74 -15.11 26.82
N ASP A 419 -28.12 -15.01 25.64
CA ASP A 419 -28.45 -15.90 24.52
C ASP A 419 -27.37 -16.94 24.24
N HIS A 420 -26.10 -16.68 24.59
CA HIS A 420 -24.98 -17.58 24.31
C HIS A 420 -24.39 -18.24 25.55
N LEU A 421 -24.43 -17.57 26.71
CA LEU A 421 -23.78 -18.04 27.94
C LEU A 421 -24.76 -18.46 29.04
N ALA A 422 -26.06 -18.22 28.88
CA ALA A 422 -27.07 -18.54 29.89
C ALA A 422 -27.03 -20.01 30.34
N ALA A 423 -26.78 -20.94 29.41
CA ALA A 423 -26.65 -22.37 29.72
C ALA A 423 -25.36 -22.73 30.48
N SER A 424 -24.35 -21.86 30.44
CA SER A 424 -23.01 -22.13 30.99
C SER A 424 -22.82 -21.56 32.40
N GLY A 425 -23.66 -20.64 32.86
CA GLY A 425 -23.52 -19.98 34.18
C GLY A 425 -22.31 -19.04 34.25
N VAL A 426 -21.84 -18.55 33.10
CA VAL A 426 -20.66 -17.69 32.97
C VAL A 426 -21.10 -16.28 32.62
N THR A 427 -20.53 -15.28 33.29
CA THR A 427 -20.66 -13.86 32.95
C THR A 427 -19.36 -13.36 32.32
N LEU A 428 -19.43 -12.33 31.48
CA LEU A 428 -18.25 -11.76 30.86
C LEU A 428 -17.90 -10.43 31.52
N GLU A 429 -16.69 -10.31 32.06
CA GLU A 429 -16.19 -9.06 32.61
C GLU A 429 -15.14 -8.44 31.68
N PRO A 430 -15.15 -7.12 31.44
CA PRO A 430 -14.10 -6.45 30.70
C PRO A 430 -12.78 -6.54 31.49
N SER A 431 -11.71 -7.01 30.83
CA SER A 431 -10.36 -7.07 31.39
C SER A 431 -9.50 -5.92 30.85
N ASP A 432 -8.49 -5.53 31.63
CA ASP A 432 -7.45 -4.60 31.19
C ASP A 432 -6.86 -5.06 29.85
N GLY A 433 -6.84 -4.18 28.85
CA GLY A 433 -6.36 -4.46 27.50
C GLY A 433 -7.44 -4.77 26.45
N GLY A 434 -8.72 -4.54 26.74
CA GLY A 434 -9.80 -4.67 25.76
C GLY A 434 -10.20 -6.10 25.43
N LYS A 435 -9.76 -7.07 26.24
CA LYS A 435 -10.19 -8.47 26.16
C LYS A 435 -11.28 -8.74 27.19
N TRP A 436 -12.16 -9.68 26.91
CA TRP A 436 -13.19 -10.12 27.85
C TRP A 436 -12.71 -11.34 28.62
N ARG A 437 -13.03 -11.39 29.91
CA ARG A 437 -12.72 -12.52 30.79
C ARG A 437 -14.02 -13.18 31.21
N ALA A 438 -14.13 -14.48 30.99
CA ALA A 438 -15.21 -15.29 31.54
C ALA A 438 -15.02 -15.46 33.06
N VAL A 439 -16.07 -15.19 33.82
CA VAL A 439 -16.14 -15.42 35.26
C VAL A 439 -17.28 -16.40 35.53
N ASP A 440 -16.98 -17.53 36.17
CA ASP A 440 -18.00 -18.51 36.54
C ASP A 440 -18.75 -18.00 37.78
N THR A 441 -20.03 -17.68 37.62
CA THR A 441 -20.87 -17.15 38.71
C THR A 441 -21.23 -18.20 39.76
N ARG A 442 -21.03 -19.49 39.46
CA ARG A 442 -21.34 -20.59 40.38
C ARG A 442 -20.25 -20.79 41.42
N LEU A 443 -19.04 -20.30 41.16
CA LEU A 443 -17.97 -20.35 42.14
C LEU A 443 -18.16 -19.22 43.16
N PRO A 444 -18.20 -19.51 44.47
CA PRO A 444 -18.26 -18.46 45.48
C PRO A 444 -17.06 -17.54 45.29
N LYS A 445 -17.32 -16.22 45.19
CA LYS A 445 -16.27 -15.19 45.07
C LYS A 445 -15.25 -15.43 46.16
N THR A 446 -14.08 -15.97 45.79
CA THR A 446 -12.98 -16.16 46.72
C THR A 446 -12.68 -14.80 47.32
N LEU A 447 -12.86 -14.69 48.65
CA LEU A 447 -12.56 -13.47 49.39
C LEU A 447 -11.17 -12.97 48.97
N PRO A 448 -11.00 -11.65 48.73
CA PRO A 448 -9.73 -11.11 48.29
C PRO A 448 -8.65 -11.58 49.25
N ALA A 449 -7.60 -12.21 48.71
CA ALA A 449 -6.47 -12.68 49.50
C ALA A 449 -6.01 -11.53 50.41
N PRO A 450 -5.84 -11.76 51.73
CA PRO A 450 -5.49 -10.71 52.66
C PRO A 450 -4.26 -9.99 52.13
N LYS A 451 -4.38 -8.67 51.93
CA LYS A 451 -3.30 -7.80 51.45
C LYS A 451 -2.06 -8.13 52.28
N SER A 452 -1.03 -8.67 51.65
CA SER A 452 0.24 -8.95 52.30
C SER A 452 0.75 -7.63 52.88
N ILE A 453 0.67 -7.50 54.21
CA ILE A 453 1.27 -6.41 54.96
C ILE A 453 2.77 -6.52 54.70
N LYS A 454 3.34 -5.52 54.03
CA LYS A 454 4.79 -5.37 53.90
C LYS A 454 5.34 -5.19 55.31
N VAL A 455 5.91 -6.25 55.87
CA VAL A 455 6.73 -6.17 57.08
C VAL A 455 8.04 -5.52 56.66
N GLU A 456 8.27 -4.29 57.10
CA GLU A 456 9.56 -3.62 57.01
C GLU A 456 10.54 -4.34 57.94
N HIS A 457 11.49 -5.08 57.35
CA HIS A 457 12.66 -5.55 58.08
C HIS A 457 13.69 -4.43 58.15
N SER A 458 13.85 -3.90 59.36
CA SER A 458 14.98 -3.10 59.81
C SER A 458 16.19 -4.02 60.04
N ASP A 459 17.24 -3.92 59.22
CA ASP A 459 18.63 -4.25 59.57
C ASP A 459 19.54 -3.77 58.43
N SER A 460 20.32 -2.71 58.62
CA SER A 460 21.64 -2.63 59.27
C SER A 460 22.81 -2.99 58.34
N GLY A 461 23.65 -1.97 58.08
CA GLY A 461 25.07 -2.09 57.75
C GLY A 461 25.48 -2.61 56.36
N LEU A 462 25.84 -1.70 55.46
CA LEU A 462 27.22 -1.53 54.96
C LEU A 462 27.24 -0.65 53.70
N SER A 463 27.97 0.45 53.81
CA SER A 463 28.23 1.44 52.76
C SER A 463 29.13 0.87 51.67
N VAL A 464 28.64 0.84 50.42
CA VAL A 464 29.49 0.72 49.23
C VAL A 464 29.25 1.93 48.33
N LEU A 465 30.35 2.63 48.06
CA LEU A 465 30.47 3.89 47.33
C LEU A 465 29.86 3.81 45.91
N ARG A 466 28.77 4.55 45.69
CA ARG A 466 28.21 4.83 44.36
C ARG A 466 29.07 5.86 43.64
N ARG A 467 29.72 5.45 42.55
CA ARG A 467 30.36 6.35 41.57
C ARG A 467 29.29 7.17 40.84
N SER A 468 29.38 8.49 40.99
CA SER A 468 28.56 9.49 40.32
C SER A 468 28.95 9.60 38.84
N SER A 469 28.09 9.13 37.94
CA SER A 469 28.13 9.43 36.51
C SER A 469 27.39 10.75 36.22
N ARG A 470 28.06 11.89 36.43
CA ARG A 470 27.60 13.19 35.89
C ARG A 470 28.28 13.42 34.54
N LYS A 471 27.49 13.47 33.46
CA LYS A 471 27.93 13.94 32.13
C LYS A 471 28.27 15.44 32.19
N PRO A 472 29.36 15.92 31.56
CA PRO A 472 29.67 17.34 31.49
C PRO A 472 28.71 18.08 30.54
N ARG A 473 28.23 19.26 30.96
CA ARG A 473 27.56 20.24 30.08
C ARG A 473 28.61 20.95 29.22
N PRO A 474 28.37 21.14 27.91
CA PRO A 474 29.25 21.98 27.08
C PRO A 474 29.11 23.46 27.45
N ARG A 475 30.25 24.14 27.60
CA ARG A 475 30.35 25.61 27.75
C ARG A 475 29.94 26.28 26.43
N ARG A 476 29.07 27.28 26.52
CA ARG A 476 28.90 28.28 25.47
C ARG A 476 30.19 29.08 25.34
N LEU A 477 30.74 29.15 24.13
CA LEU A 477 31.64 30.21 23.72
C LEU A 477 30.80 31.19 22.90
N GLY A 478 30.77 32.44 23.35
CA GLY A 478 30.47 33.60 22.55
C GLY A 478 31.61 34.58 22.78
N ASP A 479 32.34 34.89 21.71
CA ASP A 479 32.69 36.22 21.23
C ASP A 479 33.08 36.09 19.74
#